data_AF-A0A0S7Z530-F1
#
_entry.id   AF-A0A0S7Z530-F1
#
_cell.length_a   1.000
_cell.length_b   1.000
_cell.length_c   1.000
_cell.angle_alpha   90.00
_cell.angle_beta   90.00
_cell.angle_gamma   90.00
#
_symmetry.space_group_name_H-M   'P 1'
#
loop_
_entity.id
_entity.type
_entity.pdbx_description
1 polymer ?
#
loop_
_entity_poly.entity_id
_entity_poly.type
_entity_poly.pdbx_seq_one_letter_code
_entity_poly.pdbx_strand_id
1 'polypeptide(L)'
;MRLLRIIAIAMPQLLVLLMAGGYLDLLGGWNHTDAAGITLLFLALAAPVVALLWLVAEAIRRSLRRRQGESTGPIWPAVLILAEALALDLLILSMARMH
;
A
#
# COMPACT_ATOMS: atom_id res chain seq x y z
N MET A 1 -11.51 9.63 -6.39
CA MET A 1 -11.57 8.17 -6.66
C MET A 1 -10.47 7.68 -7.59
N ARG A 2 -10.28 8.27 -8.79
CA ARG A 2 -9.12 7.91 -9.64
C ARG A 2 -7.78 8.20 -8.94
N LEU A 3 -7.64 9.38 -8.33
CA LEU A 3 -6.46 9.75 -7.56
C LEU A 3 -6.22 8.82 -6.36
N LEU A 4 -7.23 8.62 -5.51
CA LEU A 4 -7.15 7.69 -4.38
C LEU A 4 -6.73 6.29 -4.80
N ARG A 5 -7.28 5.77 -5.91
CA ARG A 5 -6.88 4.49 -6.48
C ARG A 5 -5.42 4.48 -6.92
N ILE A 6 -4.97 5.51 -7.62
CA ILE A 6 -3.57 5.62 -8.07
C ILE A 6 -2.62 5.64 -6.87
N ILE A 7 -2.93 6.44 -5.85
CA ILE A 7 -2.10 6.52 -4.64
C ILE A 7 -2.09 5.16 -3.91
N ALA A 8 -3.26 4.55 -3.70
CA ALA A 8 -3.38 3.26 -3.03
C ALA A 8 -2.57 2.16 -3.72
N ILE A 9 -2.58 2.14 -5.07
CA ILE A 9 -1.77 1.19 -5.84
C ILE A 9 -0.28 1.54 -5.77
N ALA A 10 0.08 2.82 -5.87
CA ALA A 10 1.47 3.24 -5.94
C ALA A 10 2.23 3.03 -4.61
N MET A 11 1.59 3.22 -3.45
CA MET A 11 2.28 3.13 -2.16
C MET A 11 2.98 1.79 -1.90
N PRO A 12 2.31 0.62 -1.96
CA PRO A 12 2.99 -0.67 -1.75
C PRO A 12 4.07 -0.92 -2.80
N GLN A 13 3.88 -0.48 -4.05
CA GLN A 13 4.89 -0.62 -5.10
C GLN A 13 6.14 0.23 -4.81
N LEU A 14 5.98 1.46 -4.32
CA LEU A 14 7.10 2.29 -3.87
C LEU A 14 7.83 1.66 -2.70
N LEU A 15 7.10 1.07 -1.75
CA LEU A 15 7.68 0.37 -0.61
C LEU A 15 8.57 -0.80 -1.09
N VAL A 16 8.04 -1.64 -1.98
CA VAL A 16 8.79 -2.77 -2.58
C VAL A 16 10.02 -2.27 -3.33
N LEU A 17 9.89 -1.23 -4.15
CA LEU A 17 11.00 -0.68 -4.94
C LEU A 17 12.10 -0.12 -4.05
N LEU A 18 11.76 0.60 -2.97
CA LEU A 18 12.73 1.13 -2.03
C LEU A 18 13.43 0.01 -1.24
N MET A 19 12.68 -1.02 -0.83
CA MET A 19 13.27 -2.18 -0.17
C MET A 19 14.21 -2.95 -1.09
N ALA A 20 13.79 -3.25 -2.32
CA ALA A 20 14.62 -3.95 -3.31
C ALA A 20 15.84 -3.12 -3.69
N GLY A 21 15.67 -1.81 -3.90
CA GLY A 21 16.77 -0.90 -4.17
C GLY A 21 17.77 -0.82 -3.03
N GLY A 22 17.30 -0.80 -1.78
CA GLY A 22 18.17 -0.81 -0.60
C GLY A 22 18.89 -2.14 -0.40
N TYR A 23 18.26 -3.26 -0.73
CA TYR A 23 18.88 -4.59 -0.67
C TYR A 23 19.96 -4.79 -1.74
N LEU A 24 19.73 -4.25 -2.94
CA LEU A 24 20.67 -4.34 -4.08
C LEU A 24 21.72 -3.20 -4.10
N ASP A 25 21.76 -2.36 -3.07
CA ASP A 25 22.61 -1.16 -2.98
C ASP A 25 22.48 -0.19 -4.17
N LEU A 26 21.30 -0.14 -4.79
CA LEU A 26 21.00 0.70 -5.95
C LEU A 26 20.65 2.15 -5.56
N LEU A 27 20.57 2.44 -4.26
CA LEU A 27 20.14 3.74 -3.74
C LEU A 27 21.31 4.62 -3.26
N GLY A 28 22.54 4.27 -3.64
CA GLY A 28 23.74 5.09 -3.38
C GLY A 28 23.98 5.35 -1.90
N GLY A 29 23.82 4.33 -1.05
CA GLY A 29 23.97 4.44 0.41
C GLY A 29 22.81 5.13 1.13
N TRP A 30 21.73 5.52 0.43
CA TRP A 30 20.53 6.09 1.08
C TRP A 30 19.95 5.16 2.17
N ASN A 31 20.01 3.84 1.97
CA ASN A 31 19.53 2.84 2.93
C ASN A 31 20.22 2.91 4.31
N HIS A 32 21.38 3.57 4.42
CA HIS A 32 22.15 3.75 5.66
C HIS A 32 21.81 5.06 6.39
N THR A 33 20.84 5.83 5.89
CA THR A 33 20.43 7.10 6.50
C THR A 33 19.19 6.93 7.37
N ASP A 34 19.08 7.72 8.44
CA ASP A 34 17.87 7.77 9.28
C ASP A 34 16.62 8.15 8.46
N ALA A 35 16.80 8.98 7.42
CA ALA A 35 15.74 9.36 6.50
C ALA A 35 15.14 8.16 5.75
N ALA A 36 15.94 7.15 5.40
CA ALA A 36 15.45 5.93 4.77
C ALA A 36 14.58 5.11 5.71
N GLY A 37 15.02 4.92 6.96
CA GLY A 37 14.24 4.22 7.98
C GLY A 37 12.88 4.89 8.23
N ILE A 38 12.89 6.23 8.40
CA ILE A 38 11.65 7.02 8.58
C ILE A 38 10.74 6.90 7.36
N THR A 39 11.30 6.98 6.15
CA THR A 39 10.53 6.89 4.90
C THR A 39 9.87 5.52 4.76
N LEU A 40 10.62 4.44 4.98
CA LEU A 40 10.08 3.08 4.92
C LEU A 40 9.00 2.83 5.98
N LEU A 41 9.20 3.30 7.21
CA LEU A 41 8.21 3.21 8.28
C LEU A 41 6.93 3.98 7.94
N PHE A 42 7.08 5.20 7.39
CA PHE A 42 5.95 6.00 6.96
C PHE A 42 5.17 5.30 5.84
N LEU A 43 5.85 4.77 4.82
CA LEU A 43 5.21 4.03 3.72
C LEU A 43 4.53 2.75 4.21
N ALA A 44 5.17 1.99 5.09
CA ALA A 44 4.59 0.79 5.72
C ALA A 44 3.30 1.14 6.47
N LEU A 45 3.27 2.24 7.24
CA LEU A 45 2.05 2.62 7.95
C LEU A 45 0.97 3.24 7.04
N ALA A 46 1.38 4.05 6.06
CA ALA A 46 0.46 4.79 5.20
C ALA A 46 -0.19 3.91 4.11
N ALA A 47 0.54 2.96 3.53
CA ALA A 47 0.05 2.09 2.47
C ALA A 47 -1.24 1.32 2.84
N PRO A 48 -1.33 0.59 3.96
CA PRO A 48 -2.54 -0.13 4.35
C PRO A 48 -3.69 0.82 4.68
N VAL A 49 -3.40 2.00 5.27
CA VAL A 49 -4.43 3.00 5.58
C VAL A 49 -5.06 3.54 4.30
N VAL A 50 -4.24 3.92 3.31
CA VAL A 50 -4.75 4.44 2.03
C VAL A 50 -5.49 3.35 1.24
N ALA A 51 -4.99 2.12 1.25
CA ALA A 51 -5.67 0.98 0.64
C ALA A 51 -7.04 0.70 1.29
N LEU A 52 -7.11 0.77 2.62
CA LEU A 52 -8.36 0.63 3.38
C LEU A 52 -9.34 1.74 3.06
N LEU A 53 -8.89 3.00 3.01
CA LEU A 53 -9.72 4.13 2.61
C LEU A 53 -10.29 3.94 1.20
N TRP A 54 -9.48 3.44 0.26
CA TRP A 54 -9.97 3.11 -1.08
C TRP A 54 -11.02 2.01 -1.04
N LEU A 55 -10.79 0.92 -0.31
CA LEU A 55 -11.73 -0.20 -0.17
C LEU A 55 -13.07 0.26 0.41
N VAL A 56 -13.05 1.04 1.49
CA VAL A 56 -14.26 1.59 2.13
C VAL A 56 -15.00 2.51 1.15
N ALA A 57 -14.28 3.39 0.46
CA ALA A 57 -14.88 4.30 -0.51
C ALA A 57 -15.50 3.55 -1.71
N GLU A 58 -14.91 2.44 -2.15
CA GLU A 58 -15.49 1.55 -3.16
C GLU A 58 -16.74 0.84 -2.63
N ALA A 59 -16.69 0.30 -1.40
CA ALA A 59 -17.82 -0.37 -0.77
C ALA A 59 -19.04 0.56 -0.61
N ILE A 60 -18.83 1.80 -0.14
CA ILE A 60 -19.88 2.80 0.00
C ILE A 60 -20.51 3.11 -1.36
N ARG A 61 -19.69 3.37 -2.40
CA ARG A 61 -20.21 3.63 -3.75
C ARG A 61 -20.96 2.43 -4.32
N ARG A 62 -20.48 1.22 -4.06
CA ARG A 62 -21.14 -0.01 -4.49
C ARG A 62 -22.52 -0.14 -3.86
N SER A 63 -22.63 0.15 -2.56
CA SER A 63 -23.90 0.18 -1.84
C SER A 63 -24.87 1.20 -2.45
N LEU A 64 -24.40 2.42 -2.72
CA LEU A 64 -25.21 3.48 -3.34
C LEU A 64 -25.69 3.10 -4.74
N ARG A 65 -24.81 2.59 -5.60
CA ARG A 65 -25.15 2.16 -6.97
C ARG A 65 -26.12 0.99 -7.00
N ARG A 66 -25.96 0.01 -6.10
CA ARG A 66 -26.92 -1.10 -5.94
C ARG A 66 -28.32 -0.60 -5.58
N ARG A 67 -28.42 0.41 -4.70
CA ARG A 67 -29.71 1.04 -4.36
C ARG A 67 -30.34 1.75 -5.55
N GLN A 68 -29.55 2.18 -6.52
CA GLN A 68 -29.99 2.82 -7.76
C GLN A 68 -30.25 1.81 -8.89
N GLY A 69 -30.10 0.50 -8.65
CA GLY A 69 -30.26 -0.53 -9.68
C GLY A 69 -29.13 -0.60 -10.70
N GLU A 70 -28.02 0.10 -10.46
CA GLU A 70 -26.88 0.12 -11.38
C GLU A 70 -25.97 -1.11 -11.19
N SER A 71 -25.40 -1.58 -12.30
CA SER A 71 -24.34 -2.59 -12.26
C SER A 71 -23.10 -2.06 -11.53
N THR A 72 -22.48 -2.91 -10.72
CA THR A 72 -21.32 -2.53 -9.93
C THR A 72 -20.06 -3.29 -10.34
N GLY A 73 -19.03 -2.54 -10.71
CA GLY A 73 -17.72 -3.08 -11.02
C GLY A 73 -17.07 -3.84 -9.86
N PRO A 74 -15.98 -4.57 -10.11
CA PRO A 74 -15.32 -5.42 -9.12
C PRO A 74 -14.67 -4.63 -7.96
N ILE A 75 -14.82 -5.13 -6.73
CA ILE A 75 -14.15 -4.59 -5.52
C ILE A 75 -12.81 -5.28 -5.21
N TRP A 76 -12.55 -6.45 -5.82
CA TRP A 76 -11.36 -7.26 -5.56
C TRP A 76 -10.03 -6.50 -5.74
N PRO A 77 -9.87 -5.52 -6.65
CA PRO A 77 -8.59 -4.82 -6.76
C PRO A 77 -8.19 -4.08 -5.48
N ALA A 78 -9.16 -3.48 -4.78
CA ALA A 78 -8.90 -2.80 -3.52
C ALA A 78 -8.56 -3.79 -2.40
N VAL A 79 -9.18 -4.97 -2.42
CA VAL A 79 -8.88 -6.05 -1.46
C VAL A 79 -7.46 -6.58 -1.67
N LEU A 80 -7.06 -6.81 -2.92
CA LEU A 80 -5.70 -7.29 -3.22
C LEU A 80 -4.63 -6.27 -2.81
N ILE A 81 -4.83 -4.99 -3.11
CA ILE A 81 -3.88 -3.93 -2.72
C ILE A 81 -3.78 -3.80 -1.20
N LEU A 82 -4.89 -3.94 -0.47
CA LEU A 82 -4.86 -3.96 1.00
C LEU A 82 -4.11 -5.19 1.53
N ALA A 83 -4.39 -6.38 0.97
CA ALA A 83 -3.71 -7.60 1.35
C ALA A 83 -2.19 -7.54 1.06
N GLU A 84 -1.81 -6.99 -0.08
CA GLU A 84 -0.42 -6.74 -0.46
C GLU A 84 0.27 -5.80 0.52
N ALA A 85 -0.34 -4.64 0.84
CA ALA A 85 0.22 -3.70 1.81
C ALA A 85 0.44 -4.34 3.18
N LEU A 86 -0.55 -5.08 3.69
CA LEU A 86 -0.42 -5.80 4.97
C LEU A 86 0.64 -6.91 4.93
N ALA A 87 0.76 -7.62 3.81
CA ALA A 87 1.79 -8.65 3.64
C ALA A 87 3.20 -8.05 3.66
N LEU A 88 3.39 -6.88 3.04
CA LEU A 88 4.65 -6.14 3.08
C LEU A 88 5.01 -5.67 4.49
N ASP A 89 4.04 -5.16 5.25
CA ASP A 89 4.26 -4.77 6.64
C ASP A 89 4.70 -5.95 7.51
N LEU A 90 4.04 -7.10 7.36
CA LEU A 90 4.43 -8.33 8.07
C LEU A 90 5.84 -8.78 7.70
N LEU A 91 6.21 -8.67 6.41
CA LEU A 91 7.55 -8.99 5.92
C LEU A 91 8.60 -8.05 6.52
N ILE A 92 8.33 -6.74 6.56
CA ILE A 92 9.20 -5.74 7.21
C ILE A 92 9.38 -6.05 8.71
N LEU A 93 8.26 -6.30 9.42
CA LEU A 93 8.30 -6.64 10.84
C LEU A 93 9.08 -7.94 11.09
N SER A 94 8.96 -8.93 10.20
CA SER A 94 9.72 -10.17 10.31
C SER A 94 11.23 -9.95 10.14
N MET A 95 11.64 -9.10 9.19
CA MET A 95 13.05 -8.75 8.99
C MET A 95 13.62 -7.91 10.12
N ALA A 96 12.81 -7.01 10.69
CA ALA A 96 13.19 -6.21 11.85
C ALA A 96 13.37 -7.07 13.11
N ARG A 97 12.65 -8.19 13.25
CA ARG A 97 12.78 -9.11 14.38
C ARG A 97 13.96 -10.08 14.26
N MET A 98 14.47 -10.31 13.05
CA MET A 98 15.62 -11.19 12.81
C MET A 98 16.98 -10.51 13.04
N HIS A 99 17.00 -9.19 13.25
CA HIS A 99 18.15 -8.40 13.69
C HIS A 99 18.01 -8.03 15.17
#